data_AF-A0A1Q5AMZ9-F1
#
_entry.id   AF-A0A1Q5AMZ9-F1
#
_cell.length_a   1.000
_cell.length_b   1.000
_cell.length_c   1.000
_cell.angle_alpha   90.00
_cell.angle_beta   90.00
_cell.angle_gamma   90.00
#
_symmetry.space_group_name_H-M   'P 1'
#
loop_
_entity.id
_entity.type
_entity.pdbx_description
1 polymer ?
#
loop_
_entity_poly.entity_id
_entity_poly.type
_entity_poly.pdbx_seq_one_letter_code
_entity_poly.pdbx_strand_id
1 'polypeptide(L)'
;MAHANIVYWRRSIWNGRRCLPVLMTLDQGWLRARDRSGADLFAVPAAQVSGRLTRLGTLLLTVDGRRYALVGRGSDISPKPSPEQRRGCADFWAGRPAPASEGPGFLDLAFNEAAAWQTRTWRDALAAGGAAVR
;
A
#
# COMPACT_ATOMS: atom_id res chain seq x y z
N MET A 1 5.88 1.04 -14.46
CA MET A 1 6.32 0.88 -13.06
C MET A 1 5.66 -0.35 -12.48
N ALA A 2 6.42 -1.24 -11.84
CA ALA A 2 5.87 -2.38 -11.10
C ALA A 2 6.16 -2.21 -9.60
N HIS A 3 5.14 -2.34 -8.75
CA HIS A 3 5.28 -2.21 -7.31
C HIS A 3 4.23 -3.05 -6.59
N ALA A 4 4.63 -3.77 -5.54
CA ALA A 4 3.70 -4.51 -4.69
C ALA A 4 4.23 -4.63 -3.27
N ASN A 5 3.35 -4.47 -2.31
CA ASN A 5 3.58 -4.78 -0.91
C ASN A 5 2.22 -4.97 -0.20
N ILE A 6 2.27 -5.28 1.10
CA ILE A 6 1.09 -5.31 1.95
C ILE A 6 1.10 -4.06 2.82
N VAL A 7 0.09 -3.21 2.67
CA VAL A 7 -0.17 -2.07 3.55
C VAL A 7 -1.41 -2.35 4.40
N TYR A 8 -1.77 -1.39 5.26
CA TYR A 8 -2.92 -1.51 6.14
C TYR A 8 -3.93 -0.40 5.88
N TRP A 9 -5.18 -0.77 5.66
CA TRP A 9 -6.29 0.14 5.47
C TRP A 9 -6.98 0.44 6.79
N ARG A 10 -6.99 1.72 7.16
CA ARG A 10 -7.76 2.25 8.28
C ARG A 10 -9.18 2.59 7.83
N ARG A 11 -10.12 1.64 8.00
CA ARG A 11 -11.53 1.78 7.56
C ARG A 11 -12.28 2.94 8.22
N SER A 12 -11.91 3.31 9.45
CA SER A 12 -12.50 4.44 10.17
C SER A 12 -11.39 5.26 10.81
N ILE A 13 -11.44 6.59 10.67
CA ILE A 13 -10.51 7.50 11.34
C ILE A 13 -10.80 7.58 12.85
N TRP A 14 -12.08 7.41 13.22
CA TRP A 14 -12.58 7.55 14.59
C TRP A 14 -12.44 6.26 15.41
N ASN A 15 -12.73 5.09 14.81
CA ASN A 15 -12.53 3.76 15.43
C ASN A 15 -11.21 3.11 14.98
N GLY A 16 -10.26 3.92 14.52
CA GLY A 16 -9.14 3.56 13.65
C GLY A 16 -8.01 2.77 14.26
N ARG A 17 -8.20 2.15 15.42
CA ARG A 17 -7.16 1.28 16.01
C ARG A 17 -7.01 0.00 15.22
N ARG A 18 -8.07 -0.57 14.64
CA ARG A 18 -7.98 -1.79 13.83
C ARG A 18 -7.85 -1.45 12.35
N CYS A 19 -6.68 -1.71 11.78
CA CYS A 19 -6.44 -1.61 10.35
C CYS A 19 -6.48 -3.00 9.71
N LEU A 20 -6.96 -3.10 8.47
CA LEU A 20 -7.01 -4.37 7.75
C LEU A 20 -5.84 -4.46 6.77
N PRO A 21 -5.11 -5.58 6.70
CA PRO A 21 -4.06 -5.75 5.71
C PRO A 21 -4.66 -5.80 4.31
N VAL A 22 -4.04 -5.07 3.39
CA VAL A 22 -4.41 -4.96 1.99
C VAL A 22 -3.18 -5.23 1.15
N LEU A 23 -3.28 -6.22 0.26
CA LEU A 23 -2.28 -6.44 -0.77
C LEU A 23 -2.51 -5.40 -1.86
N MET A 24 -1.56 -4.49 -2.05
CA MET A 24 -1.59 -3.54 -3.14
C MET A 24 -0.58 -3.92 -4.21
N THR A 25 -1.00 -3.79 -5.47
CA THR A 25 -0.17 -4.04 -6.64
C THR A 25 -0.39 -2.91 -7.65
N LEU A 26 0.70 -2.42 -8.22
CA LEU A 26 0.73 -1.51 -9.35
C LEU A 26 1.52 -2.18 -10.44
N ASP A 27 0.88 -2.49 -11.56
CA ASP A 27 1.53 -3.13 -12.70
C ASP A 27 0.89 -2.68 -14.00
N GLN A 28 1.70 -2.45 -15.02
CA GLN A 28 1.24 -2.01 -16.35
C GLN A 28 0.24 -0.83 -16.31
N GLY A 29 0.43 0.10 -15.36
CA GLY A 29 -0.44 1.27 -15.19
C GLY A 29 -1.76 1.00 -14.46
N TRP A 30 -1.98 -0.20 -13.92
CA TRP A 30 -3.16 -0.57 -13.14
C TRP A 30 -2.83 -0.69 -11.67
N LEU A 31 -3.60 0.01 -10.83
CA LEU A 31 -3.57 -0.12 -9.38
C LEU A 31 -4.67 -1.09 -8.94
N ARG A 32 -4.30 -2.11 -8.16
CA ARG A 32 -5.23 -3.06 -7.55
C ARG A 32 -4.99 -3.17 -6.05
N ALA A 33 -6.07 -3.29 -5.29
CA ALA A 33 -6.04 -3.52 -3.86
C ALA A 33 -6.94 -4.71 -3.52
N ARG A 34 -6.40 -5.69 -2.79
CA ARG A 34 -7.12 -6.88 -2.32
C ARG A 34 -7.13 -6.97 -0.82
N ASP A 35 -8.28 -7.28 -0.26
CA ASP A 35 -8.40 -7.53 1.17
C ASP A 35 -7.82 -8.90 1.58
N ARG A 36 -7.99 -9.24 2.85
CA ARG A 36 -7.48 -10.48 3.42
C ARG A 36 -8.13 -11.75 2.84
N SER A 37 -9.37 -11.65 2.37
CA SER A 37 -10.10 -12.75 1.71
C SER A 37 -9.73 -12.91 0.23
N GLY A 38 -8.91 -11.99 -0.31
CA GLY A 38 -8.57 -11.95 -1.73
C GLY A 38 -9.57 -11.17 -2.58
N ALA A 39 -10.63 -10.63 -1.99
CA ALA A 39 -11.60 -9.81 -2.70
C ALA A 39 -10.98 -8.47 -3.12
N ASP A 40 -11.21 -8.07 -4.37
CA ASP A 40 -10.77 -6.77 -4.87
C ASP A 40 -11.57 -5.66 -4.17
N LEU A 41 -10.85 -4.78 -3.47
CA LEU A 41 -11.39 -3.53 -2.93
C LEU A 41 -11.57 -2.50 -4.04
N PHE A 42 -10.66 -2.51 -5.01
CA PHE A 42 -10.71 -1.79 -6.28
C PHE A 42 -9.63 -2.31 -7.24
N ALA A 43 -9.85 -2.09 -8.53
CA ALA A 43 -8.89 -2.32 -9.60
C ALA A 43 -9.12 -1.26 -10.69
N VAL A 44 -8.24 -0.26 -10.77
CA VAL A 44 -8.42 0.90 -11.64
C VAL A 44 -7.11 1.28 -12.36
N PRO A 45 -7.18 1.99 -13.50
CA PRO A 45 -6.01 2.67 -14.04
C PRO A 45 -5.43 3.64 -13.01
N ALA A 46 -4.10 3.61 -12.80
CA ALA A 46 -3.43 4.46 -11.82
C ALA A 46 -3.64 5.95 -12.09
N ALA A 47 -3.79 6.34 -13.36
CA ALA A 47 -4.13 7.71 -13.77
C ALA A 47 -5.49 8.21 -13.23
N GLN A 48 -6.40 7.32 -12.84
CA GLN A 48 -7.69 7.67 -12.22
C GLN A 48 -7.59 7.83 -10.70
N VAL A 49 -6.42 7.54 -10.12
CA VAL A 49 -6.17 7.65 -8.69
C VAL A 49 -5.61 9.03 -8.38
N SER A 50 -6.12 9.66 -7.33
CA SER A 50 -5.54 10.87 -6.76
C SER A 50 -5.29 10.69 -5.27
N GLY A 51 -4.43 11.50 -4.67
CA GLY A 51 -4.16 11.35 -3.26
C GLY A 51 -3.10 12.27 -2.70
N ARG A 52 -2.75 12.03 -1.44
CA ARG A 52 -1.62 12.67 -0.78
C ARG A 52 -1.04 11.81 0.32
N LEU A 53 0.27 11.95 0.55
CA LEU A 53 0.93 11.48 1.76
C LEU A 53 0.82 12.55 2.85
N THR A 54 0.28 12.21 4.02
CA THR A 54 0.24 13.13 5.16
C THR A 54 1.59 13.18 5.87
N ARG A 55 1.84 14.26 6.63
CA ARG A 55 3.03 14.35 7.51
C ARG A 55 3.11 13.23 8.55
N LEU A 56 1.99 12.59 8.87
CA LEU A 56 1.89 11.46 9.79
C LEU A 56 2.10 10.10 9.09
N GLY A 57 2.56 10.09 7.83
CA GLY A 57 2.86 8.86 7.09
C GLY A 57 1.64 8.07 6.63
N THR A 58 0.45 8.68 6.61
CA THR A 58 -0.76 8.06 6.05
C THR A 58 -0.90 8.46 4.58
N LEU A 59 -1.00 7.48 3.69
CA LEU A 59 -1.32 7.69 2.29
C LEU A 59 -2.84 7.72 2.12
N LEU A 60 -3.38 8.89 1.80
CA LEU A 60 -4.80 9.09 1.53
C LEU A 60 -5.03 9.01 0.02
N LEU A 61 -5.72 7.97 -0.44
CA LEU A 61 -6.09 7.80 -1.84
C LEU A 61 -7.56 8.10 -2.06
N THR A 62 -7.89 8.66 -3.21
CA THR A 62 -9.25 8.74 -3.75
C THR A 62 -9.29 7.88 -5.00
N VAL A 63 -10.15 6.87 -4.98
CA VAL A 63 -10.38 5.90 -6.07
C VAL A 63 -11.88 5.85 -6.32
N ASP A 64 -12.33 6.17 -7.53
CA ASP A 64 -13.77 6.21 -7.88
C ASP A 64 -14.62 7.01 -6.88
N GLY A 65 -14.11 8.18 -6.45
CA GLY A 65 -14.77 9.04 -5.46
C GLY A 65 -14.74 8.53 -4.01
N ARG A 66 -14.20 7.33 -3.76
CA ARG A 66 -14.04 6.74 -2.42
C ARG A 66 -12.67 7.02 -1.84
N ARG A 67 -12.61 7.35 -0.55
CA ARG A 67 -11.36 7.64 0.16
C ARG A 67 -10.84 6.42 0.91
N TYR A 68 -9.57 6.10 0.72
CA TYR A 68 -8.85 5.04 1.40
C TYR A 68 -7.69 5.62 2.19
N ALA A 69 -7.65 5.36 3.50
CA ALA A 69 -6.55 5.78 4.37
C ALA A 69 -5.61 4.59 4.62
N LEU A 70 -4.44 4.62 3.99
CA LEU A 70 -3.46 3.55 4.02
C LEU A 70 -2.27 3.93 4.89
N VAL A 71 -1.80 2.97 5.69
CA VAL A 71 -0.63 3.10 6.54
C VAL A 71 0.30 1.91 6.30
N GLY A 72 1.61 2.11 6.43
CA GLY A 72 2.58 1.04 6.19
C GLY A 72 2.67 -0.02 7.29
N ARG A 73 1.93 0.13 8.39
CA ARG A 73 1.90 -0.86 9.48
C ARG A 73 0.55 -0.86 10.18
N GLY A 74 0.06 -2.04 10.52
CA GLY A 74 -1.07 -2.23 11.41
C GLY A 74 -0.67 -2.02 12.87
N SER A 75 -1.66 -1.75 13.71
CA SER A 75 -1.52 -1.81 15.16
C SER A 75 -1.50 -3.26 15.66
N ASP A 76 -1.21 -3.48 16.95
CA ASP A 76 -1.20 -4.81 17.57
C ASP A 76 -2.56 -5.53 17.52
N ILE A 77 -3.67 -4.78 17.44
CA ILE A 77 -5.02 -5.35 17.31
C ILE A 77 -5.42 -5.59 15.84
N SER A 78 -4.56 -5.21 14.90
CA SER A 78 -4.79 -5.43 13.48
C SER A 78 -4.48 -6.89 13.14
N PRO A 79 -5.34 -7.57 12.36
CA PRO A 79 -5.02 -8.92 11.92
C PRO A 79 -3.73 -8.92 11.09
N LYS A 80 -2.93 -9.98 11.25
CA LYS A 80 -1.77 -10.24 10.40
C LYS A 80 -2.22 -10.49 8.94
N PRO A 81 -1.38 -10.16 7.94
CA PRO A 81 -1.67 -10.51 6.55
C PRO A 81 -1.87 -12.02 6.39
N SER A 82 -2.83 -12.42 5.55
CA SER A 82 -3.10 -13.84 5.31
C SER A 82 -1.95 -14.51 4.54
N PRO A 83 -1.82 -15.85 4.63
CA PRO A 83 -0.88 -16.60 3.80
C PRO A 83 -1.05 -16.32 2.30
N GLU A 84 -2.29 -16.15 1.84
CA GLU A 84 -2.63 -15.85 0.45
C GLU A 84 -2.11 -14.47 0.03
N GLN A 85 -2.23 -13.45 0.89
CA GLN A 85 -1.68 -12.12 0.60
C GLN A 85 -0.15 -12.14 0.52
N ARG A 86 0.52 -12.89 1.40
CA ARG A 86 1.98 -13.04 1.36
C ARG A 86 2.43 -13.78 0.10
N ARG A 87 1.74 -14.87 -0.24
CA ARG A 87 1.98 -15.61 -1.48
C ARG A 87 1.76 -14.73 -2.71
N GLY A 88 0.63 -14.03 -2.78
CA GLY A 88 0.36 -13.11 -3.89
C GLY A 88 1.40 -11.99 -4.03
N CYS A 89 1.93 -11.48 -2.91
CA CYS A 89 3.04 -10.52 -2.94
C CYS A 89 4.34 -11.16 -3.44
N ALA A 90 4.65 -12.39 -3.02
CA ALA A 90 5.83 -13.12 -3.48
C ALA A 90 5.73 -13.48 -4.97
N ASP A 91 4.58 -13.98 -5.41
CA ASP A 91 4.28 -14.34 -6.79
C ASP A 91 4.36 -13.12 -7.72
N PHE A 92 3.93 -11.94 -7.24
CA PHE A 92 4.11 -10.69 -7.98
C PHE A 92 5.58 -10.41 -8.28
N TRP A 93 6.47 -10.69 -7.33
CA TRP A 93 7.91 -10.44 -7.48
C TRP A 93 8.68 -11.60 -8.13
N ALA A 94 8.14 -12.82 -8.13
CA ALA A 94 8.84 -14.03 -8.60
C ALA A 94 9.36 -13.95 -10.06
N GLY A 95 8.76 -13.10 -10.89
CA GLY A 95 9.20 -12.86 -12.29
C GLY A 95 9.62 -11.43 -12.59
N ARG A 96 9.85 -10.60 -11.57
CA ARG A 96 10.14 -9.17 -11.73
C ARG A 96 11.48 -8.81 -11.07
N PRO A 97 12.23 -7.86 -11.65
CA PRO A 97 13.42 -7.35 -10.98
C PRO A 97 13.03 -6.76 -9.62
N ALA A 98 13.87 -6.98 -8.61
CA ALA A 98 13.67 -6.38 -7.30
C ALA A 98 13.53 -4.85 -7.45
N PRO A 99 12.66 -4.19 -6.67
CA PRO A 99 12.50 -2.76 -6.76
C PRO A 99 13.85 -2.07 -6.52
N ALA A 100 14.23 -1.17 -7.43
CA ALA A 100 15.51 -0.44 -7.40
C ALA A 100 15.65 0.53 -6.21
N SER A 101 14.63 0.64 -5.34
CA SER A 101 14.76 1.40 -4.10
C SER A 101 15.67 0.65 -3.15
N GLU A 102 16.72 1.30 -2.65
CA GLU A 102 17.37 0.87 -1.43
C GLU A 102 16.28 0.52 -0.41
N GLY A 103 16.30 -0.73 0.08
CA GLY A 103 15.32 -1.22 1.04
C GLY A 103 15.26 -0.29 2.27
N PRO A 104 14.31 -0.51 3.18
CA PRO A 104 14.23 0.33 4.37
C PRO A 104 15.59 0.32 5.10
N GLY A 105 16.15 1.51 5.33
CA GLY A 105 17.40 1.63 6.06
C GLY A 105 17.25 1.11 7.50
N PHE A 106 18.36 0.84 8.18
CA PHE A 106 18.34 0.39 9.57
C PHE A 106 17.46 1.26 10.48
N LEU A 107 17.48 2.58 10.29
CA LEU A 107 16.64 3.53 11.02
C LEU A 107 15.14 3.40 10.69
N ASP A 108 14.78 3.08 9.45
CA ASP A 108 13.38 2.88 9.05
C ASP A 108 12.80 1.62 9.71
N LEU A 109 13.60 0.56 9.84
CA LEU A 109 13.22 -0.67 10.53
C LEU A 109 13.03 -0.45 12.03
N ALA A 110 13.92 0.33 12.66
CA ALA A 110 13.97 0.51 14.11
C ALA A 110 12.81 1.34 14.69
N PHE A 111 12.32 2.37 13.99
CA PHE A 111 11.33 3.29 14.56
C PHE A 111 9.86 2.88 14.31
N ASN A 112 9.56 2.09 13.26
CA ASN A 112 8.18 1.67 12.97
C ASN A 112 8.06 0.51 11.96
N GLU A 113 8.99 -0.47 11.95
CA GLU A 113 8.98 -1.58 10.96
C GLU A 113 8.83 -1.08 9.50
N ALA A 114 9.50 0.01 9.14
CA ALA A 114 9.46 0.62 7.82
C ALA A 114 8.10 1.22 7.37
N ALA A 115 7.15 1.46 8.27
CA ALA A 115 5.82 1.97 7.91
C ALA A 115 5.84 3.26 7.06
N ALA A 116 6.70 4.21 7.43
CA ALA A 116 6.85 5.47 6.71
C ALA A 116 7.62 5.31 5.39
N TRP A 117 8.51 4.32 5.30
CA TRP A 117 9.15 3.97 4.04
C TRP A 117 8.13 3.37 3.07
N GLN A 118 7.29 2.43 3.51
CA GLN A 118 6.27 1.80 2.67
C GLN A 118 5.26 2.79 2.07
N THR A 119 4.82 3.80 2.83
CA THR A 119 3.88 4.80 2.31
C THR A 119 4.56 5.82 1.38
N ARG A 120 5.85 6.11 1.59
CA ARG A 120 6.66 6.91 0.65
C ARG A 120 6.89 6.17 -0.66
N THR A 121 7.30 4.91 -0.63
CA THR A 121 7.51 4.12 -1.85
C THR A 121 6.22 3.97 -2.66
N TRP A 122 5.06 3.86 -1.99
CA TRP A 122 3.78 3.89 -2.68
C TRP A 122 3.46 5.22 -3.33
N ARG A 123 3.69 6.34 -2.63
CA ARG A 123 3.50 7.68 -3.22
C ARG A 123 4.32 7.80 -4.50
N ASP A 124 5.59 7.40 -4.44
CA ASP A 124 6.52 7.52 -5.56
C ASP A 124 6.14 6.57 -6.72
N ALA A 125 5.78 5.33 -6.40
CA ALA A 125 5.31 4.36 -7.40
C ALA A 125 4.01 4.83 -8.09
N LEU A 126 3.06 5.39 -7.33
CA LEU A 126 1.80 5.92 -7.86
C LEU A 126 2.03 7.13 -8.75
N ALA A 127 2.87 8.08 -8.33
CA ALA A 127 3.24 9.23 -9.15
C ALA A 127 3.92 8.79 -10.46
N ALA A 128 4.86 7.85 -10.39
CA ALA A 128 5.50 7.25 -11.58
C ALA A 128 4.51 6.45 -12.44
N GLY A 129 3.42 5.96 -11.87
CA GLY A 129 2.31 5.30 -12.55
C GLY A 129 1.28 6.26 -13.17
N GLY A 130 1.47 7.57 -13.05
CA GLY A 130 0.58 8.59 -13.59
C GLY A 130 -0.55 9.02 -12.66
N ALA A 131 -0.58 8.57 -11.40
CA ALA A 131 -1.56 9.00 -10.42
C ALA A 131 -1.29 10.45 -9.95
N ALA A 132 -2.36 11.20 -9.67
CA ALA A 132 -2.28 12.56 -9.16
C ALA A 132 -2.06 12.56 -7.63
N VAL A 133 -0.89 12.08 -7.18
CA VAL A 133 -0.52 11.95 -5.76
C VAL A 133 0.62 12.91 -5.41
N ARG A 134 0.55 13.52 -4.22
CA ARG A 134 1.57 14.45 -3.68
C ARG A 134 2.13 14.01 -2.33
#